data_AF-A0A4Y2X1D7-F1
#
_entry.id   AF-A0A4Y2X1D7-F1
#
_cell.length_a   1.000
_cell.length_b   1.000
_cell.length_c   1.000
_cell.angle_alpha   90.00
_cell.angle_beta   90.00
_cell.angle_gamma   90.00
#
_symmetry.space_group_name_H-M   'P 1'
#
loop_
_entity.id
_entity.type
_entity.pdbx_description
1 polymer ?
#
loop_
_entity_poly.entity_id
_entity_poly.type
_entity_poly.pdbx_seq_one_letter_code
_entity_poly.pdbx_strand_id
1 'polypeptide(L)' 'MYNPKRRRGLSPKLQQNWEGPYTIVKKLNDVIYRVQRSPNA' A
#
# COMPACT_ATOMS: atom_id res chain seq x y z
N MET A 1 -10.40 6.37 15.13
CA MET A 1 -9.30 7.25 14.69
C MET A 1 -8.07 6.37 14.48
N TYR A 2 -7.61 6.16 13.25
CA TYR A 2 -6.51 5.23 12.94
C TYR A 2 -5.18 5.87 13.35
N ASN A 3 -4.66 5.50 14.53
CA ASN A 3 -3.37 5.96 15.03
C ASN A 3 -2.39 4.77 15.03
N PRO A 4 -1.74 4.46 13.89
CA PRO A 4 -0.78 3.37 13.84
C PRO A 4 0.39 3.69 14.78
N LYS A 5 0.66 2.78 15.73
CA LYS A 5 1.72 2.97 16.74
C LYS A 5 3.05 3.31 16.05
N ARG A 6 3.64 4.45 16.42
CA ARG A 6 4.88 4.97 15.82
C ARG A 6 6.02 3.96 16.00
N ARG A 7 6.56 3.43 14.88
CA ARG A 7 7.82 2.66 14.91
C ARG A 7 8.95 3.62 15.32
N ARG A 8 9.60 3.34 16.46
CA ARG A 8 10.76 4.14 16.92
C ARG A 8 11.93 3.93 15.95
N GLY A 9 12.63 5.01 15.59
CA GLY A 9 13.83 4.95 14.75
C GLY A 9 13.61 5.21 13.25
N LEU A 10 12.36 5.35 12.77
CA LEU A 10 12.06 5.69 11.38
C LEU A 10 11.45 7.09 11.28
N SER A 11 11.95 7.91 10.35
CA SER A 11 11.37 9.22 10.04
C SER A 11 10.12 9.05 9.17
N PRO A 12 8.95 9.62 9.54
CA PRO A 12 7.72 9.50 8.75
C PRO A 12 7.86 9.96 7.30
N LYS A 13 8.74 10.95 7.03
CA LYS A 13 9.00 11.45 5.69
C LYS A 13 9.86 10.52 4.83
N LEU A 14 10.62 9.63 5.48
CA LEU A 14 11.47 8.64 4.83
C LEU A 14 10.79 7.27 4.78
N GLN A 15 9.58 7.15 5.30
CA GLN A 15 8.83 5.91 5.30
C GLN A 15 8.00 5.81 4.03
N GLN A 16 7.96 4.61 3.44
CA GLN A 16 7.06 4.34 2.33
C GLN A 16 5.61 4.42 2.85
N ASN A 17 4.80 5.30 2.27
CA ASN A 17 3.36 5.44 2.61
C ASN A 17 2.52 4.29 2.06
N TRP A 18 3.11 3.41 1.24
CA TRP A 18 2.40 2.33 0.59
C TRP A 18 2.10 1.22 1.59
N GLU A 19 0.83 0.85 1.64
CA GLU A 19 0.24 0.02 2.69
C GLU A 19 0.47 -1.50 2.49
N GLY A 20 1.21 -1.89 1.46
CA GLY A 20 1.57 -3.27 1.16
C GLY A 20 1.62 -3.55 -0.33
N PRO A 21 1.95 -4.80 -0.72
CA PRO A 21 1.95 -5.21 -2.12
C PRO A 21 0.50 -5.29 -2.63
N TYR A 22 0.26 -4.63 -3.75
CA TYR A 22 -0.99 -4.74 -4.50
C TYR A 22 -0.81 -5.71 -5.65
N THR A 23 -1.78 -6.60 -5.85
CA THR A 23 -1.82 -7.49 -7.01
C THR A 23 -2.75 -6.92 -8.07
N ILE A 24 -2.35 -6.99 -9.34
CA ILE A 24 -3.19 -6.57 -10.46
C ILE A 24 -4.24 -7.67 -10.70
N VAL A 25 -5.51 -7.32 -10.59
CA VAL A 25 -6.63 -8.25 -10.82
C VAL A 25 -7.11 -8.18 -12.26
N LYS A 26 -7.15 -6.97 -12.84
CA LYS A 26 -7.62 -6.76 -14.21
C LYS A 26 -7.00 -5.52 -14.83
N LYS A 27 -6.60 -5.63 -16.10
CA LYS A 27 -6.27 -4.49 -16.95
C LYS A 27 -7.55 -4.00 -17.64
N LEU A 28 -7.88 -2.72 -17.49
CA LEU A 28 -9.02 -2.09 -18.15
C LEU A 28 -8.58 -1.35 -19.43
N ASN A 29 -7.47 -0.61 -19.35
CA ASN A 29 -6.81 0.06 -20.48
C ASN A 29 -5.28 -0.05 -20.31
N ASP A 30 -4.49 0.49 -21.24
CA ASP A 30 -3.02 0.51 -21.10
C ASP A 30 -2.52 1.21 -19.85
N VAL A 31 -3.28 2.19 -19.37
CA VAL A 31 -2.95 2.99 -18.18
C VAL A 31 -3.82 2.61 -16.96
N ILE A 32 -4.99 1.99 -17.16
CA ILE A 32 -5.95 1.74 -16.07
C ILE A 32 -5.94 0.27 -15.67
N TYR A 33 -5.58 0.00 -14.42
CA TYR A 33 -5.56 -1.32 -13.80
C TYR A 33 -6.43 -1.33 -12.54
N ARG A 34 -7.15 -2.42 -12.32
CA ARG A 34 -7.79 -2.73 -11.04
C ARG A 34 -6.81 -3.56 -10.23
N VAL A 35 -6.58 -3.14 -8.99
CA VAL A 35 -5.68 -3.81 -8.06
C VAL A 35 -6.42 -4.23 -6.81
N GLN A 36 -5.99 -5.34 -6.20
CA GLN A 36 -6.49 -5.83 -4.94
C GLN A 36 -5.33 -5.92 -3.96
N ARG A 37 -5.61 -5.66 -2.68
CA ARG A 37 -4.63 -5.87 -1.62
C ARG A 37 -4.43 -7.37 -1.44
N SER A 38 -3.18 -7.82 -1.34
CA SER A 38 -2.90 -9.24 -1.06
C SER A 38 -3.67 -9.68 0.20
N PRO A 39 -4.34 -10.84 0.19
CA PRO A 39 -5.11 -11.31 1.34
C PRO A 39 -4.24 -11.64 2.56
N ASN A 40 -2.92 -11.69 2.40
CA ASN A 40 -1.96 -12.01 3.46
C ASN A 40 -1.40 -10.78 4.19
N ALA A 41 -2.08 -9.62 4.11
CA ALA A 41 -1.69 -8.37 4.78
C ALA A 41 -2.36 -8.21 6.15
#